data_AF-A0A7V6VMS7-F1
#
_entry.id   AF-A0A7V6VMS7-F1
#
_cell.length_a   1.000
_cell.length_b   1.000
_cell.length_c   1.000
_cell.angle_alpha   90.00
_cell.angle_beta   90.00
_cell.angle_gamma   90.00
#
_symmetry.space_group_name_H-M   'P 1'
#
loop_
_entity.id
_entity.type
_entity.pdbx_description
1 polymer ?
#
loop_
_entity_poly.entity_id
_entity_poly.type
_entity_poly.pdbx_seq_one_letter_code
_entity_poly.pdbx_strand_id
1 'polypeptide(L)'
;MQGKRLWITLRLWMMRSSLKRAKYLKEKGVFASMGDGCSIQKRQLPLYPNLIKFGNNVHVASNVGFVAHDITHMMFNRSDAAKSLGGGYSLP
;
A
#
# COMPACT_ATOMS: atom_id res chain seq x y z
N MET A 1 -13.22 -9.79 -8.01
CA MET A 1 -11.80 -9.58 -7.65
C MET A 1 -11.59 -9.22 -6.16
N GLN A 2 -12.24 -9.92 -5.21
CA GLN A 2 -12.11 -9.62 -3.76
C GLN A 2 -11.68 -10.86 -2.94
N GLY A 3 -12.23 -12.04 -3.23
CA GLY A 3 -11.91 -13.29 -2.50
C GLY A 3 -10.44 -13.73 -2.56
N LYS A 4 -9.74 -13.54 -3.71
CA LYS A 4 -8.31 -13.87 -3.83
C LYS A 4 -7.43 -13.05 -2.87
N ARG A 5 -7.77 -11.77 -2.65
CA ARG A 5 -7.02 -10.90 -1.72
C ARG A 5 -7.23 -11.31 -0.28
N LEU A 6 -8.46 -11.65 0.09
CA LEU A 6 -8.78 -12.13 1.42
C LEU A 6 -8.06 -13.45 1.72
N TRP A 7 -8.03 -14.38 0.75
CA TRP A 7 -7.27 -15.63 0.84
C TRP A 7 -5.77 -15.42 1.02
N ILE A 8 -5.17 -14.51 0.26
CA ILE A 8 -3.75 -14.16 0.40
C ILE A 8 -3.48 -13.53 1.77
N THR A 9 -4.37 -12.63 2.22
CA THR A 9 -4.27 -11.97 3.54
C THR A 9 -4.35 -12.99 4.67
N LEU A 10 -5.33 -13.90 4.62
CA LEU A 10 -5.46 -15.00 5.58
C LEU A 10 -4.20 -15.88 5.61
N ARG A 11 -3.63 -16.19 4.45
CA ARG A 11 -2.41 -17.00 4.34
C ARG A 11 -1.14 -16.27 4.79
N LEU A 12 -1.08 -14.94 4.65
CA LEU A 12 0.01 -14.11 5.18
C LEU A 12 0.02 -14.08 6.71
N TRP A 13 -1.16 -14.14 7.35
CA TRP A 13 -1.27 -14.20 8.80
C TRP A 13 -0.70 -15.50 9.39
N MET A 14 -0.85 -16.62 8.68
CA MET A 14 -0.30 -17.92 9.11
C MET A 14 1.23 -18.01 9.03
N MET A 15 1.88 -17.25 8.15
CA MET A 15 3.34 -17.27 8.01
C MET A 15 3.99 -16.34 9.03
N ARG A 16 4.89 -16.83 9.90
CA ARG A 16 5.61 -15.99 10.90
C ARG A 16 6.84 -15.25 10.35
N SER A 17 7.47 -15.74 9.29
CA SER A 17 8.72 -15.18 8.75
C SER A 17 8.47 -14.13 7.66
N SER A 18 9.07 -12.95 7.78
CA SER A 18 8.92 -11.83 6.84
C SER A 18 9.56 -12.08 5.48
N LEU A 19 10.71 -12.76 5.43
CA LEU A 19 11.37 -13.15 4.19
C LEU A 19 10.56 -14.18 3.40
N LYS A 20 9.99 -15.17 4.10
CA LYS A 20 9.11 -16.18 3.47
C LYS A 20 7.83 -15.55 2.91
N ARG A 21 7.24 -14.58 3.63
CA ARG A 21 6.09 -13.81 3.14
C ARG A 21 6.43 -13.03 1.87
N ALA A 22 7.57 -12.35 1.85
CA ALA A 22 8.03 -11.59 0.68
C ALA A 22 8.20 -12.50 -0.55
N LYS A 23 8.83 -13.66 -0.39
CA LYS A 23 8.97 -14.66 -1.45
C LYS A 23 7.61 -15.18 -1.94
N TYR A 24 6.69 -15.49 -1.03
CA TYR A 24 5.34 -15.92 -1.38
C TYR A 24 4.55 -14.86 -2.14
N LEU A 25 4.68 -13.58 -1.76
CA LEU A 25 4.06 -12.45 -2.46
C LEU A 25 4.63 -12.26 -3.87
N LYS A 26 5.93 -12.50 -4.04
CA LYS A 26 6.62 -12.52 -5.34
C LYS A 26 6.10 -13.68 -6.22
N GLU A 27 6.04 -14.89 -5.68
CA GLU A 27 5.53 -16.08 -6.40
C GLU A 27 4.06 -15.94 -6.82
N LYS A 28 3.25 -15.30 -5.99
CA LYS A 28 1.83 -15.05 -6.30
C LYS A 28 1.60 -13.87 -7.24
N GLY A 29 2.65 -13.15 -7.64
CA GLY A 29 2.55 -12.02 -8.57
C GLY A 29 1.62 -10.91 -8.06
N VAL A 30 1.61 -10.69 -6.74
CA VAL A 30 0.64 -9.78 -6.11
C VAL A 30 1.02 -8.32 -6.35
N PHE A 31 2.32 -8.05 -6.41
CA PHE A 31 2.88 -6.75 -6.78
C PHE A 31 3.24 -6.73 -8.26
N ALA A 32 3.25 -5.54 -8.88
CA ALA A 32 3.61 -5.41 -10.30
C ALA A 32 5.05 -5.87 -10.57
N SER A 33 5.97 -5.56 -9.66
CA SER A 33 7.34 -6.08 -9.69
C SER A 33 7.91 -6.12 -8.28
N MET A 34 8.79 -7.09 -8.01
CA MET A 34 9.47 -7.23 -6.72
C MET A 34 10.86 -7.82 -6.95
N GLY A 35 11.89 -7.04 -6.60
CA GLY A 35 13.29 -7.42 -6.73
C GLY A 35 13.75 -8.48 -5.72
N ASP A 36 15.05 -8.75 -5.71
CA ASP A 36 15.65 -9.76 -4.82
C ASP A 36 16.02 -9.19 -3.46
N GLY A 37 15.96 -10.01 -2.41
CA GLY A 37 16.32 -9.61 -1.04
C GLY A 37 15.27 -8.75 -0.31
N CYS A 38 14.02 -8.75 -0.77
CA CYS A 38 12.96 -7.95 -0.14
C CYS A 38 12.41 -8.62 1.15
N SER A 39 12.04 -7.81 2.15
CA SER A 39 11.36 -8.27 3.37
C SER A 39 10.10 -7.45 3.59
N ILE A 40 8.95 -8.11 3.79
CA ILE A 40 7.68 -7.44 4.07
C ILE A 40 7.11 -8.00 5.36
N GLN A 41 7.03 -7.16 6.39
CA GLN A 41 6.45 -7.54 7.66
C GLN A 41 4.93 -7.32 7.72
N LYS A 42 4.39 -6.50 6.82
CA LYS A 42 2.97 -6.15 6.79
C LYS A 42 2.09 -7.36 6.48
N ARG A 43 0.96 -7.47 7.17
CA ARG A 43 -0.02 -8.55 7.03
C ARG A 43 -1.24 -8.20 6.18
N GLN A 44 -1.44 -6.90 5.88
CA GLN A 44 -2.57 -6.40 5.10
C GLN A 44 -2.12 -5.95 3.72
N LEU A 45 -2.77 -6.48 2.69
CA LEU A 45 -2.48 -6.15 1.30
C LEU A 45 -3.19 -4.83 0.90
N PRO A 46 -2.52 -3.90 0.21
CA PRO A 46 -3.14 -2.65 -0.25
C PRO A 46 -4.20 -2.87 -1.34
N LEU A 47 -5.07 -1.88 -1.54
CA LEU A 47 -6.20 -1.95 -2.49
C LEU A 47 -5.77 -2.00 -3.96
N TYR A 48 -4.55 -1.60 -4.32
CA TYR A 48 -3.99 -1.76 -5.67
C TYR A 48 -2.52 -2.19 -5.58
N PRO A 49 -2.24 -3.47 -5.25
CA PRO A 49 -0.87 -3.96 -5.15
C PRO A 49 -0.21 -4.06 -6.53
N ASN A 50 -1.01 -4.22 -7.59
CA ASN A 50 -0.57 -4.25 -8.99
C ASN A 50 0.08 -2.93 -9.48
N LEU A 51 -0.03 -1.84 -8.73
CA LEU A 51 0.63 -0.57 -9.06
C LEU A 51 1.96 -0.38 -8.33
N ILE A 52 2.25 -1.22 -7.34
CA ILE A 52 3.43 -1.10 -6.50
C ILE A 52 4.55 -1.95 -7.09
N LYS A 53 5.71 -1.30 -7.27
CA LYS A 53 6.94 -1.90 -7.80
C LYS A 53 8.03 -1.77 -6.74
N PHE A 54 8.55 -2.89 -6.27
CA PHE A 54 9.69 -2.93 -5.37
C PHE A 54 10.98 -3.25 -6.14
N GLY A 55 12.04 -2.51 -5.84
CA GLY A 55 13.40 -2.76 -6.34
C GLY A 55 14.12 -3.87 -5.56
N ASN A 56 15.44 -3.92 -5.66
CA ASN A 56 16.28 -4.86 -4.93
C ASN A 56 16.53 -4.39 -3.49
N ASN A 57 16.61 -5.35 -2.56
CA ASN A 57 16.95 -5.16 -1.15
C ASN A 57 16.03 -4.20 -0.37
N VAL A 58 14.72 -4.23 -0.67
CA VAL A 58 13.74 -3.37 0.02
C VAL A 58 13.19 -4.04 1.29
N HIS A 59 13.35 -3.38 2.44
CA HIS A 59 12.86 -3.86 3.73
C HIS A 59 11.72 -2.98 4.23
N VAL A 60 10.51 -3.54 4.26
CA VAL A 60 9.29 -2.87 4.71
C VAL A 60 8.97 -3.29 6.15
N ALA A 61 9.08 -2.35 7.07
CA ALA A 61 8.79 -2.55 8.49
C ALA A 61 7.30 -2.79 8.77
N SER A 62 7.00 -3.28 9.97
CA SER A 62 5.65 -3.72 10.38
C SER A 62 4.59 -2.60 10.36
N ASN A 63 4.97 -1.34 10.56
CA ASN A 63 4.05 -0.20 10.65
C ASN A 63 3.96 0.65 9.36
N VAL A 64 4.46 0.14 8.22
CA VAL A 64 4.46 0.90 6.97
C VAL A 64 3.15 0.69 6.19
N GLY A 65 2.47 1.79 5.89
CA GLY A 65 1.25 1.85 5.07
C GLY A 65 1.55 2.17 3.62
N PHE A 66 0.99 1.43 2.65
CA PHE A 66 0.95 1.86 1.26
C PHE A 66 -0.46 2.33 0.95
N VAL A 67 -0.60 3.63 0.67
CA VAL A 67 -1.86 4.27 0.26
C VAL A 67 -1.74 4.54 -1.23
N ALA A 68 -2.33 3.66 -2.04
CA ALA A 68 -2.29 3.78 -3.50
C ALA A 68 -3.45 4.62 -4.06
N HIS A 69 -4.43 4.99 -3.23
CA HIS A 69 -5.56 5.83 -3.62
C HIS A 69 -5.24 7.28 -3.27
N ASP A 70 -5.38 8.16 -4.25
CA ASP A 70 -4.97 9.56 -4.26
C ASP A 70 -5.83 10.47 -3.36
N ILE A 71 -5.84 10.17 -2.06
CA ILE A 71 -6.36 11.09 -1.04
C ILE A 71 -5.31 12.17 -0.74
N THR A 72 -4.07 11.99 -1.17
CA THR A 72 -3.03 13.03 -1.13
C THR A 72 -3.46 14.29 -1.87
N HIS A 73 -4.07 14.19 -3.06
CA HIS A 73 -4.62 15.36 -3.75
C HIS A 73 -5.70 16.08 -2.92
N MET A 74 -6.60 15.34 -2.27
CA MET A 74 -7.63 15.89 -1.37
C MET A 74 -7.07 16.44 -0.04
N MET A 75 -5.96 15.88 0.44
CA MET A 75 -5.26 16.31 1.67
C MET A 75 -4.46 17.59 1.43
N PHE A 76 -3.66 17.66 0.37
CA PHE A 76 -2.89 18.87 0.02
C PHE A 76 -3.79 20.03 -0.41
N ASN A 77 -4.89 19.76 -1.12
CA ASN A 77 -5.87 20.80 -1.47
C ASN A 77 -6.62 21.34 -0.24
N ARG A 78 -6.54 20.68 0.91
CA ARG A 78 -7.12 21.12 2.18
C ARG A 78 -6.12 21.64 3.21
N SER A 79 -4.82 21.43 3.04
CA SER A 79 -3.89 21.61 4.16
C SER A 79 -3.30 23.00 4.34
N ASP A 80 -3.18 23.92 3.37
CA ASP A 80 -2.56 25.24 3.68
C ASP A 80 -3.11 26.50 2.97
N ALA A 81 -3.96 26.38 1.93
CA ALA A 81 -4.38 27.56 1.15
C ALA A 81 -5.83 28.06 1.39
N ALA A 82 -6.69 27.29 2.06
CA ALA A 82 -8.15 27.54 2.07
C ALA A 82 -8.73 28.16 3.37
N LYS A 83 -7.92 28.46 4.39
CA LYS A 83 -8.45 29.05 5.65
C LYS A 83 -7.84 30.40 6.05
N SER A 84 -6.75 30.85 5.43
CA SER A 84 -6.20 32.18 5.67
C SER A 84 -6.77 33.27 4.76
N LEU A 85 -7.58 32.92 3.75
CA LEU A 85 -8.25 33.86 2.86
C LEU A 85 -9.76 33.65 2.92
N GLY A 86 -10.43 34.50 3.71
CA GLY A 86 -11.86 34.71 3.57
C GLY A 86 -12.20 35.11 2.13
N GLY A 87 -13.27 34.53 1.59
CA GLY A 87 -13.74 34.86 0.25
C GLY A 87 -14.68 33.78 -0.25
N GLY A 88 -15.97 34.02 -0.05
CA GLY A 88 -17.04 33.05 -0.29
C GLY A 88 -17.12 32.52 -1.71
N TYR A 89 -17.60 31.28 -1.82
CA TYR A 89 -18.27 30.80 -3.03
C TYR A 89 -19.53 30.05 -2.60
N SER A 90 -20.66 30.66 -2.94
CA SER A 90 -22.00 30.10 -2.97
C SER A 90 -22.06 28.87 -3.88
N LEU A 91 -22.58 27.78 -3.35
CA LEU A 91 -22.94 26.57 -4.11
C LEU A 91 -24.14 26.89 -5.04
N PRO A 92 -24.15 26.44 -6.31
CA PRO A 92 -25.40 26.32 -7.07
C PRO A 92 -26.30 25.21 -6.50
#